data_AF-A0A9P8MXL7-F1
#
_entry.id   AF-A0A9P8MXL7-F1
#
_cell.length_a   1.000
_cell.length_b   1.000
_cell.length_c   1.000
_cell.angle_alpha   90.00
_cell.angle_beta   90.00
_cell.angle_gamma   90.00
#
_symmetry.space_group_name_H-M   'P 1'
#
loop_
_entity.id
_entity.type
_entity.pdbx_description
1 polymer ?
#
loop_
_entity_poly.entity_id
_entity_poly.type
_entity_poly.pdbx_seq_one_letter_code
_entity_poly.pdbx_strand_id
1 'polypeptide(L)'
;MQFVLKDVDWSRAYWTRENIAQLHQGKWASLNVYVLQLSEKHAGQARANRFEDSFDPMHDFIRLNAKALPGSSHALYNEGKSLPHEIAHWLGLGAHSAGRSCVFNAGNVPAEKPAIEGGRISETCVEEEYENTTNNLLITVAPDNCSWQFTCEQVRLMREYWTKRVEADAKGDPGTAQTE
;
A
#
# COMPACT_ATOMS: atom_id res chain seq x y z
N MET A 1 8.37 -8.09 -6.80
CA MET A 1 8.81 -7.06 -5.85
C MET A 1 9.01 -7.72 -4.50
N GLN A 2 10.01 -7.29 -3.73
CA GLN A 2 10.30 -7.80 -2.40
C GLN A 2 10.45 -6.63 -1.43
N PHE A 3 9.92 -6.77 -0.22
CA PHE A 3 10.13 -5.83 0.87
C PHE A 3 11.07 -6.46 1.89
N VAL A 4 11.99 -5.65 2.40
CA VAL A 4 12.95 -6.06 3.43
C VAL A 4 12.77 -5.13 4.62
N LEU A 5 12.40 -5.68 5.77
CA LEU A 5 12.31 -4.93 7.01
C LEU A 5 13.71 -4.45 7.41
N LYS A 6 13.87 -3.13 7.54
CA LYS A 6 15.14 -2.51 7.94
C LYS A 6 15.23 -2.26 9.42
N ASP A 7 14.15 -1.74 10.01
CA ASP A 7 14.09 -1.38 11.42
C ASP A 7 12.63 -1.38 11.91
N VAL A 8 12.45 -1.42 13.24
CA VAL A 8 11.15 -1.30 13.92
C VAL A 8 11.30 -0.40 15.14
N ASP A 9 10.56 0.71 15.16
CA ASP A 9 10.41 1.55 16.35
C ASP A 9 9.07 1.26 17.05
N TRP A 10 9.13 1.02 18.36
CA TRP A 10 7.98 0.78 19.24
C TRP A 10 7.57 2.01 20.06
N SER A 11 8.18 3.17 19.79
CA SER A 11 7.86 4.43 20.43
C SER A 11 6.40 4.81 20.21
N ARG A 12 5.81 5.48 21.21
CA ARG A 12 4.41 5.94 21.16
C ARG A 12 4.42 7.46 21.04
N ALA A 13 3.95 7.94 19.91
CA ALA A 13 3.90 9.37 19.60
C ALA A 13 2.54 9.75 19.02
N TYR A 14 2.13 11.00 19.23
CA TYR A 14 1.02 11.58 18.48
C TYR A 14 1.43 11.86 17.04
N TRP A 15 0.49 11.77 16.10
CA TRP A 15 0.73 12.12 14.71
C TRP A 15 0.90 13.64 14.56
N THR A 16 2.14 14.12 14.63
CA THR A 16 2.53 15.53 14.45
C THR A 16 3.68 15.62 13.45
N ARG A 17 3.85 16.79 12.80
CA ARG A 17 4.96 17.02 11.87
C ARG A 17 6.32 16.76 12.51
N GLU A 18 6.49 17.22 13.75
CA GLU A 18 7.73 17.06 14.50
C GLU A 18 8.03 15.58 14.78
N ASN A 19 7.06 14.82 15.28
CA ASN A 19 7.26 13.41 15.58
C ASN A 19 7.56 12.61 14.30
N ILE A 20 6.82 12.86 13.20
CA ILE A 20 7.07 12.14 11.94
C ILE A 20 8.43 12.51 11.35
N ALA A 21 8.87 13.76 11.46
CA ALA A 21 10.22 14.14 11.02
C ALA A 21 11.33 13.43 11.81
N GLN A 22 11.10 13.08 13.08
CA GLN A 22 12.07 12.35 13.90
C GLN A 22 12.03 10.82 13.68
N LEU A 23 10.84 10.27 13.44
CA LEU A 23 10.62 8.83 13.31
C LEU A 23 10.92 8.31 11.90
N HIS A 24 10.72 9.14 10.88
CA HIS A 24 10.91 8.73 9.48
C HIS A 24 12.37 8.36 9.21
N GLN A 25 12.58 7.18 8.62
CA GLN A 25 13.90 6.69 8.24
C GLN A 25 14.06 6.62 6.71
N GLY A 26 15.19 7.11 6.22
CA GLY A 26 15.51 7.11 4.79
C GLY A 26 14.75 8.18 3.98
N LYS A 27 14.75 8.02 2.65
CA LYS A 27 14.11 8.93 1.69
C LYS A 27 13.30 8.17 0.63
N TRP A 28 13.46 8.51 -0.65
CA TRP A 28 12.65 8.07 -1.78
C TRP A 28 12.57 6.54 -1.92
N ALA A 29 13.65 5.83 -1.61
CA ALA A 29 13.73 4.36 -1.68
C ALA A 29 13.42 3.64 -0.34
N SER A 30 12.91 4.34 0.68
CA SER A 30 12.56 3.76 1.98
C SER A 30 11.07 3.93 2.27
N LEU A 31 10.37 2.82 2.46
CA LEU A 31 8.96 2.84 2.84
C LEU A 31 8.82 2.89 4.36
N ASN A 32 8.16 3.93 4.86
CA ASN A 32 7.83 4.09 6.28
C ASN A 32 6.34 3.79 6.51
N VAL A 33 6.06 2.83 7.41
CA VAL A 33 4.72 2.39 7.78
C VAL A 33 4.47 2.69 9.26
N TYR A 34 3.46 3.51 9.54
CA TYR A 34 3.08 3.92 10.89
C TYR A 34 1.77 3.26 11.30
N VAL A 35 1.80 2.47 12.37
CA VAL A 35 0.61 1.83 12.93
C VAL A 35 -0.06 2.78 13.92
N LEU A 36 -1.32 3.15 13.64
CA LEU A 36 -2.06 4.15 14.41
C LEU A 36 -3.44 3.63 14.82
N GLN A 37 -4.01 4.22 15.86
CA GLN A 37 -5.43 4.03 16.16
C GLN A 37 -6.24 5.03 15.34
N LEU A 38 -6.83 4.56 14.23
CA LEU A 38 -7.67 5.37 13.36
C LEU A 38 -9.15 5.02 13.57
N SER A 39 -10.05 5.85 13.02
CA SER A 39 -11.49 5.53 13.01
C SER A 39 -11.78 4.31 12.13
N GLU A 40 -12.89 3.61 12.39
CA GLU A 40 -13.37 2.46 11.57
C GLU A 40 -13.66 2.80 10.11
N LYS A 41 -13.62 4.08 9.73
CA LYS A 41 -13.81 4.52 8.35
C LYS A 41 -12.53 4.40 7.51
N HIS A 42 -11.38 4.14 8.13
CA HIS A 42 -10.09 4.11 7.46
C HIS A 42 -9.31 2.87 7.87
N ALA A 43 -9.02 1.99 6.91
CA ALA A 43 -8.12 0.86 7.10
C ALA A 43 -6.65 1.29 6.98
N GLY A 44 -6.37 2.26 6.11
CA GLY A 44 -5.07 2.88 5.96
C GLY A 44 -5.13 4.19 5.16
N GLN A 45 -3.95 4.76 4.93
CA GLN A 45 -3.74 5.83 3.97
C GLN A 45 -2.26 5.89 3.57
N ALA A 46 -2.01 5.94 2.28
CA ALA A 46 -0.71 6.29 1.72
C ALA A 46 -0.62 7.77 1.29
N ARG A 47 0.60 8.30 1.35
CA ARG A 47 1.03 9.49 0.61
C ARG A 47 2.41 9.25 0.03
N ALA A 48 2.65 9.79 -1.16
CA ALA A 48 3.93 9.76 -1.84
C ALA A 48 4.32 11.19 -2.23
N ASN A 49 5.58 11.55 -2.03
CA ASN A 49 6.11 12.82 -2.52
C ASN A 49 5.98 12.91 -4.05
N ARG A 50 5.77 14.11 -4.56
CA ARG A 50 5.91 14.37 -6.00
C ARG A 50 7.40 14.49 -6.31
N PHE A 51 7.85 13.88 -7.40
CA PHE A 51 9.27 13.82 -7.75
C PHE A 51 9.88 15.21 -8.07
N GLU A 52 9.04 16.20 -8.35
CA GLU A 52 9.44 17.58 -8.61
C GLU A 52 9.65 18.40 -7.32
N ASP A 53 9.19 17.90 -6.17
CA ASP A 53 9.33 18.56 -4.87
C ASP A 53 10.54 18.01 -4.10
N SER A 54 11.02 18.77 -3.10
CA SER A 54 11.97 18.24 -2.11
C SER A 54 11.31 17.17 -1.24
N PHE A 55 12.07 16.17 -0.80
CA PHE A 55 11.53 15.12 0.06
C PHE A 55 11.00 15.69 1.38
N ASP A 56 9.71 15.49 1.65
CA ASP A 56 9.07 15.80 2.93
C ASP A 56 8.53 14.52 3.57
N PRO A 57 9.01 14.12 4.77
CA PRO A 57 8.46 13.00 5.54
C PRO A 57 6.94 13.08 5.78
N MET A 58 6.36 14.28 5.81
CA MET A 58 4.91 14.49 5.97
C MET A 58 4.11 14.26 4.69
N HIS A 59 4.78 13.97 3.58
CA HIS A 59 4.16 13.66 2.29
C HIS A 59 4.58 12.28 1.76
N ASP A 60 5.39 11.52 2.51
CA ASP A 60 5.80 10.17 2.15
C ASP A 60 5.65 9.21 3.34
N PHE A 61 4.56 8.45 3.34
CA PHE A 61 4.26 7.49 4.40
C PHE A 61 3.13 6.54 4.02
N ILE A 62 3.01 5.46 4.79
CA ILE A 62 1.75 4.73 4.98
C ILE A 62 1.33 4.86 6.44
N ARG A 63 0.07 5.21 6.67
CA ARG A 63 -0.62 5.06 7.95
C ARG A 63 -1.50 3.84 7.88
N LEU A 64 -1.34 2.91 8.81
CA LEU A 64 -2.16 1.70 8.89
C LEU A 64 -2.97 1.73 10.18
N ASN A 65 -4.27 1.45 10.09
CA ASN A 65 -5.09 1.30 11.28
C ASN A 65 -4.72 0.01 12.01
N ALA A 66 -4.40 0.10 13.29
CA ALA A 66 -4.11 -1.06 14.14
C ALA A 66 -5.26 -2.09 14.13
N LYS A 67 -6.49 -1.65 13.89
CA LYS A 67 -7.67 -2.52 13.75
C LYS A 67 -7.70 -3.32 12.45
N ALA A 68 -6.98 -2.87 11.42
CA ALA A 68 -6.89 -3.51 10.10
C ALA A 68 -5.68 -4.48 9.98
N LEU A 69 -4.91 -4.66 11.07
CA LEU A 69 -3.88 -5.69 11.11
C LEU A 69 -4.51 -7.10 11.02
N PRO A 70 -3.77 -8.09 10.49
CA PRO A 70 -4.25 -9.48 10.44
C PRO A 70 -4.77 -9.97 11.80
N GLY A 71 -6.01 -10.44 11.83
CA GLY A 71 -6.65 -10.96 13.05
C GLY A 71 -7.12 -9.91 14.05
N SER A 72 -7.06 -8.63 13.70
CA SER A 72 -7.52 -7.52 14.55
C SER A 72 -9.02 -7.26 14.38
N SER A 73 -9.53 -6.19 14.99
CA SER A 73 -10.97 -5.99 15.23
C SER A 73 -11.76 -5.30 14.10
N HIS A 74 -11.15 -4.88 13.00
CA HIS A 74 -11.87 -4.20 11.93
C HIS A 74 -12.79 -5.17 11.20
N ALA A 75 -14.08 -4.84 11.08
CA ALA A 75 -15.10 -5.77 10.57
C ALA A 75 -14.90 -6.22 9.11
N LEU A 76 -14.29 -5.38 8.28
CA LEU A 76 -14.15 -5.60 6.84
C LEU A 76 -12.71 -5.77 6.33
N TYR A 77 -11.69 -5.40 7.13
CA TYR A 77 -10.33 -5.15 6.61
C TYR A 77 -9.25 -5.72 7.55
N ASN A 78 -9.52 -6.86 8.18
CA ASN A 78 -8.64 -7.48 9.18
C ASN A 78 -7.91 -8.75 8.67
N GLU A 79 -7.80 -8.93 7.34
CA GLU A 79 -7.01 -10.01 6.73
C GLU A 79 -5.63 -9.53 6.26
N GLY A 80 -5.27 -8.27 6.51
CA GLY A 80 -3.97 -7.69 6.19
C GLY A 80 -3.83 -7.16 4.76
N LYS A 81 -4.94 -7.04 4.00
CA LYS A 81 -4.89 -6.56 2.61
C LYS A 81 -4.84 -5.05 2.48
N SER A 82 -5.12 -4.33 3.57
CA SER A 82 -5.00 -2.87 3.63
C SER A 82 -3.56 -2.40 3.40
N LEU A 83 -2.54 -3.09 3.92
CA LEU A 83 -1.16 -2.65 3.70
C LEU A 83 -0.72 -2.78 2.22
N PRO A 84 -0.93 -3.93 1.54
CA PRO A 84 -0.71 -4.01 0.09
C PRO A 84 -1.48 -2.95 -0.72
N HIS A 85 -2.73 -2.65 -0.35
CA HIS A 85 -3.52 -1.58 -0.96
C HIS A 85 -2.85 -0.20 -0.82
N GLU A 86 -2.42 0.17 0.38
CA GLU A 86 -1.72 1.43 0.60
C GLU A 86 -0.35 1.47 -0.08
N ILE A 87 0.38 0.36 -0.13
CA ILE A 87 1.65 0.25 -0.87
C ILE A 87 1.43 0.55 -2.36
N ALA A 88 0.35 0.06 -2.95
CA ALA A 88 0.01 0.35 -4.34
C ALA A 88 -0.23 1.85 -4.59
N HIS A 89 -0.91 2.54 -3.67
CA HIS A 89 -1.04 3.99 -3.71
C HIS A 89 0.30 4.72 -3.57
N TRP A 90 1.15 4.28 -2.65
CA TRP A 90 2.50 4.82 -2.47
C TRP A 90 3.40 4.62 -3.70
N LEU A 91 3.10 3.58 -4.50
CA LEU A 91 3.71 3.27 -5.80
C LEU A 91 2.93 3.86 -6.99
N GLY A 92 2.11 4.89 -6.76
CA GLY A 92 1.57 5.73 -7.84
C GLY A 92 0.25 5.26 -8.45
N LEU A 93 -0.42 4.24 -7.92
CA LEU A 93 -1.78 3.90 -8.35
C LEU A 93 -2.77 4.88 -7.72
N GLY A 94 -3.34 5.80 -8.52
CA GLY A 94 -4.02 7.01 -8.00
C GLY A 94 -5.54 6.95 -7.83
N ALA A 95 -6.23 5.93 -8.32
CA ALA A 95 -7.69 5.87 -8.25
C ALA A 95 -8.15 4.51 -7.71
N HIS A 96 -9.05 4.55 -6.72
CA HIS A 96 -9.85 3.36 -6.42
C HIS A 96 -10.70 3.05 -7.63
N SER A 97 -10.56 1.84 -8.15
CA SER A 97 -11.52 1.35 -9.13
C SER A 97 -12.84 1.12 -8.39
N ALA A 98 -13.96 1.53 -8.98
CA ALA A 98 -15.27 1.28 -8.37
C ALA A 98 -15.50 -0.25 -8.31
N GLY A 99 -15.33 -0.84 -7.12
CA GLY A 99 -15.74 -2.22 -6.87
C GLY A 99 -17.26 -2.28 -6.78
N ARG A 100 -17.90 -3.30 -7.35
CA ARG A 100 -19.29 -3.63 -6.99
C ARG A 100 -19.27 -4.21 -5.58
N SER A 101 -20.31 -3.99 -4.78
CA SER A 101 -20.38 -4.62 -3.46
C SER A 101 -20.35 -6.14 -3.65
N CYS A 102 -19.32 -6.81 -3.15
CA CYS A 102 -19.46 -8.24 -2.90
C CYS A 102 -20.53 -8.42 -1.80
N VAL A 103 -21.36 -9.45 -1.93
CA VAL A 103 -22.38 -9.73 -0.92
C VAL A 103 -21.65 -10.16 0.35
N PHE A 104 -21.61 -9.27 1.35
CA PHE A 104 -21.12 -9.60 2.69
C PHE A 104 -22.11 -10.58 3.33
N ASN A 105 -21.83 -11.88 3.23
CA ASN A 105 -22.54 -12.87 4.03
C ASN A 105 -21.87 -12.96 5.39
N ALA A 106 -22.56 -12.49 6.43
CA ALA A 106 -22.18 -12.65 7.83
C ALA A 106 -22.19 -14.13 8.30
N GLY A 107 -22.56 -15.07 7.43
CA GLY A 107 -22.37 -16.50 7.60
C GLY A 107 -21.23 -16.98 6.71
N ASN A 108 -20.28 -17.70 7.30
CA ASN A 108 -19.10 -18.32 6.67
C ASN A 108 -19.39 -19.05 5.34
N VAL A 109 -19.51 -18.31 4.24
CA VAL A 109 -19.36 -18.85 2.90
C VAL A 109 -18.33 -17.94 2.24
N PRO A 110 -17.04 -18.34 2.19
CA PRO A 110 -16.09 -17.64 1.36
C PRO A 110 -16.68 -17.62 -0.05
N ALA A 111 -16.81 -16.44 -0.66
CA ALA A 111 -16.82 -16.36 -2.11
C ALA A 111 -15.65 -17.23 -2.58
N GLU A 112 -15.91 -18.17 -3.51
CA GLU A 112 -14.93 -19.15 -3.95
C GLU A 112 -13.58 -18.46 -4.15
N LYS A 113 -12.65 -18.68 -3.23
CA LYS A 113 -11.27 -18.26 -3.41
C LYS A 113 -10.78 -19.11 -4.57
N PRO A 114 -10.28 -18.53 -5.68
CA PRO A 114 -9.55 -19.32 -6.65
C PRO A 114 -8.48 -20.09 -5.88
N ALA A 115 -8.40 -21.40 -6.08
CA ALA A 115 -7.32 -22.18 -5.50
C ALA A 115 -6.03 -21.59 -6.06
N ILE A 116 -5.22 -20.97 -5.19
CA ILE A 116 -3.84 -20.60 -5.54
C ILE A 116 -3.06 -21.92 -5.52
N GLU A 117 -3.26 -22.76 -6.52
CA GLU A 117 -2.40 -23.92 -6.76
C GLU A 117 -1.01 -23.39 -7.11
N GLY A 118 -0.03 -23.72 -6.27
CA GLY A 118 1.36 -23.73 -6.69
C GLY A 118 2.02 -22.36 -6.87
N GLY A 119 1.91 -21.46 -5.89
CA GLY A 119 3.04 -20.64 -5.40
C GLY A 119 4.02 -20.05 -6.42
N ARG A 120 3.56 -19.58 -7.58
CA ARG A 120 4.31 -18.73 -8.51
C ARG A 120 3.34 -17.74 -9.13
N ILE A 121 3.45 -16.49 -8.72
CA ILE A 121 3.02 -15.38 -9.58
C ILE A 121 3.97 -15.46 -10.77
N SER A 122 3.45 -15.87 -11.92
CA SER A 122 4.19 -15.94 -13.16
C SER A 122 4.98 -14.64 -13.37
N GLU A 123 6.30 -14.73 -13.58
CA GLU A 123 7.13 -13.56 -13.90
C GLU A 123 6.72 -12.95 -15.24
N THR A 124 6.12 -13.76 -16.11
CA THR A 124 5.40 -13.32 -17.30
C THR A 124 3.98 -12.94 -16.89
N CYS A 125 3.65 -11.66 -17.03
CA CYS A 125 2.30 -11.14 -17.03
C CYS A 125 1.50 -11.78 -18.18
N VAL A 126 1.13 -13.06 -18.05
CA VAL A 126 0.19 -13.71 -18.94
C VAL A 126 -1.18 -13.27 -18.44
N GLU A 127 -1.93 -12.56 -19.27
CA GLU A 127 -3.33 -12.26 -19.01
C GLU A 127 -4.09 -13.58 -18.94
N GLU A 128 -4.14 -14.18 -17.76
CA GLU A 128 -5.17 -15.16 -17.48
C GLU A 128 -6.49 -14.41 -17.46
N GLU A 129 -7.44 -14.92 -18.25
CA GLU A 129 -8.80 -14.41 -18.40
C GLU A 129 -9.58 -14.69 -17.11
N TYR A 130 -9.14 -14.10 -15.99
CA TYR A 130 -9.91 -14.11 -14.76
C TYR A 130 -11.17 -13.31 -15.02
N GLU A 131 -12.32 -13.95 -14.81
CA GLU A 131 -13.62 -13.31 -14.89
C GLU A 131 -13.54 -11.92 -14.26
N ASN A 132 -13.78 -10.92 -15.10
CA ASN A 132 -13.64 -9.49 -14.87
C ASN A 132 -14.64 -8.98 -13.81
N THR A 133 -14.55 -9.54 -12.61
CA THR A 133 -15.23 -9.07 -11.44
C THR A 133 -14.27 -8.09 -10.77
N THR A 134 -14.59 -6.81 -10.88
CA THR A 134 -13.82 -5.69 -10.32
C THR A 134 -13.52 -5.84 -8.82
N ASN A 135 -14.17 -6.79 -8.15
CA ASN A 135 -14.13 -7.02 -6.71
C ASN A 135 -12.87 -7.76 -6.26
N ASN A 136 -12.22 -8.56 -7.12
CA ASN A 136 -10.97 -9.26 -6.77
C ASN A 136 -9.75 -8.33 -6.71
N LEU A 137 -9.88 -7.09 -7.17
CA LEU A 137 -8.79 -6.13 -7.27
C LEU A 137 -8.53 -5.45 -5.92
N LEU A 138 -7.27 -5.53 -5.47
CA LEU A 138 -6.78 -4.91 -4.24
C LEU A 138 -6.88 -3.39 -4.23
N ILE A 139 -7.01 -2.73 -5.39
CA ILE A 139 -7.14 -1.27 -5.48
C ILE A 139 -8.59 -0.77 -5.39
N THR A 140 -9.54 -1.62 -4.97
CA THR A 140 -10.94 -1.21 -4.74
C THR A 140 -11.22 -0.91 -3.27
N VAL A 141 -12.40 -0.37 -2.99
CA VAL A 141 -12.93 -0.21 -1.63
C VAL A 141 -13.56 -1.50 -1.08
N ALA A 142 -13.48 -2.62 -1.81
CA ALA A 142 -14.12 -3.87 -1.43
C ALA A 142 -13.47 -4.45 -0.16
N PRO A 143 -14.25 -5.10 0.73
CA PRO A 143 -13.75 -5.80 1.91
C PRO A 143 -12.61 -6.78 1.60
N ASP A 144 -11.78 -7.06 2.60
CA ASP A 144 -10.62 -7.92 2.48
C ASP A 144 -10.99 -9.29 1.91
N ASN A 145 -12.06 -9.92 2.39
CA ASN A 145 -12.49 -11.24 1.93
C ASN A 145 -12.86 -11.33 0.43
N CYS A 146 -12.99 -10.19 -0.26
CA CYS A 146 -13.34 -10.10 -1.67
C CYS A 146 -12.18 -9.70 -2.58
N SER A 147 -11.09 -9.14 -2.02
CA SER A 147 -9.95 -8.59 -2.78
C SER A 147 -8.70 -9.44 -2.60
N TRP A 148 -7.95 -9.75 -3.65
CA TRP A 148 -6.71 -10.56 -3.51
C TRP A 148 -5.66 -10.39 -4.61
N GLN A 149 -5.90 -9.60 -5.66
CA GLN A 149 -4.92 -9.45 -6.75
C GLN A 149 -4.80 -8.01 -7.28
N PHE A 150 -3.70 -7.75 -7.97
CA PHE A 150 -3.53 -6.60 -8.85
C PHE A 150 -3.55 -7.08 -10.31
N THR A 151 -3.96 -6.24 -11.24
CA THR A 151 -3.81 -6.54 -12.67
C THR A 151 -2.34 -6.48 -13.08
N CYS A 152 -1.99 -7.13 -14.20
CA CYS A 152 -0.66 -7.04 -14.79
C CYS A 152 -0.21 -5.60 -15.04
N GLU A 153 -1.13 -4.77 -15.55
CA GLU A 153 -0.87 -3.35 -15.79
C GLU A 153 -0.60 -2.57 -14.50
N GLN A 154 -1.38 -2.84 -13.43
CA GLN A 154 -1.14 -2.24 -12.12
C GLN A 154 0.25 -2.61 -11.58
N VAL A 155 0.66 -3.88 -11.73
CA VAL A 155 2.00 -4.34 -11.34
C VAL A 155 3.09 -3.66 -12.16
N ARG A 156 2.90 -3.49 -13.48
CA ARG A 156 3.85 -2.77 -14.35
C ARG A 156 4.02 -1.32 -13.89
N LEU A 157 2.92 -0.61 -13.68
CA LEU A 157 2.93 0.79 -13.21
C LEU A 157 3.61 0.94 -11.85
N MET A 158 3.33 0.05 -10.90
CA MET A 158 3.99 0.06 -9.58
C MET A 158 5.52 -0.15 -9.69
N ARG A 159 5.97 -1.04 -10.58
CA ARG A 159 7.41 -1.27 -10.82
C ARG A 159 8.07 -0.04 -11.46
N GLU A 160 7.42 0.59 -12.42
CA GLU A 160 7.92 1.81 -13.06
C GLU A 160 8.03 2.97 -12.06
N TYR A 161 7.04 3.12 -11.19
CA TYR A 161 7.08 4.12 -10.13
C TYR A 161 8.19 3.84 -9.13
N TRP A 162 8.42 2.57 -8.78
CA TRP A 162 9.54 2.17 -7.93
C TRP A 162 10.89 2.53 -8.56
N THR A 163 11.09 2.29 -9.86
CA THR A 163 12.31 2.72 -10.56
C THR A 163 12.55 4.22 -10.41
N LYS A 164 11.52 5.05 -10.59
CA LYS A 164 11.61 6.51 -10.38
C LYS A 164 12.01 6.88 -8.95
N ARG A 165 11.48 6.17 -7.95
CA ARG A 165 11.87 6.37 -6.54
C ARG A 165 13.34 6.06 -6.30
N VAL A 166 13.84 4.94 -6.82
CA VAL A 166 15.26 4.58 -6.72
C VAL A 166 16.15 5.62 -7.40
N GLU A 167 15.75 6.11 -8.57
CA GLU A 167 16.49 7.19 -9.26
C GLU A 167 16.49 8.50 -8.47
N ALA A 168 15.36 8.88 -7.87
CA ALA A 168 15.25 10.08 -7.05
C ALA A 168 16.12 9.97 -5.78
N ASP A 169 16.15 8.78 -5.15
CA ASP A 169 17.01 8.50 -3.99
C ASP A 169 18.49 8.70 -4.34
N ALA A 170 18.91 8.20 -5.50
CA ALA A 170 20.29 8.32 -5.97
C ALA A 170 20.68 9.75 -6.36
N LYS A 171 19.74 10.53 -6.92
CA LYS A 171 19.96 11.93 -7.32
C LYS A 171 20.00 12.89 -6.13
N GLY A 172 19.30 12.56 -5.03
CA GLY A 172 19.07 13.49 -3.94
C GLY A 172 18.01 14.55 -4.27
N ASP A 173 17.71 15.42 -3.30
CA ASP A 173 16.61 16.38 -3.44
C ASP A 173 16.93 17.45 -4.50
N PRO A 174 15.97 17.82 -5.37
CA PRO A 174 16.19 18.77 -6.47
C PRO A 174 16.55 20.21 -6.03
N GLY A 175 16.72 20.47 -4.73
CA GLY A 175 17.02 21.77 -4.14
C GLY A 175 18.39 21.92 -3.46
N THR A 176 19.26 20.91 -3.45
CA THR A 176 20.63 21.04 -2.88
C THR A 176 21.68 21.32 -3.95
N ALA A 177 21.43 22.30 -4.82
CA ALA A 177 22.54 22.95 -5.52
C ALA A 177 23.35 23.71 -4.46
N GLN A 178 24.49 23.15 -4.08
CA GLN A 178 25.46 23.81 -3.22
C GLN A 178 25.81 25.15 -3.85
N THR A 179 25.53 26.22 -3.12
CA THR A 179 26.16 27.51 -3.36
C THR A 179 27.58 27.40 -2.81
N GLU A 180 28.52 27.14 -3.70
CA GLU A 180 29.93 27.54 -3.53
C GLU A 180 30.18 28.85 -4.27
#